data_AF-A0A8T4TS02-F1
#
_entry.id   AF-A0A8T4TS02-F1
#
_cell.length_a   1.000
_cell.length_b   1.000
_cell.length_c   1.000
_cell.angle_alpha   90.00
_cell.angle_beta   90.00
_cell.angle_gamma   90.00
#
_symmetry.space_group_name_H-M   'P 1'
#
loop_
_entity.id
_entity.type
_entity.pdbx_description
1 polymer ?
#
loop_
_entity_poly.entity_id
_entity_poly.type
_entity_poly.pdbx_seq_one_letter_code
_entity_poly.pdbx_strand_id
1 'polypeptide(L)'
;MKHKDLILGKTSRTNEEFIQIMHALKDVIAIIPKEEYSKFMKEAEKITPDKKDVLYFALALKLRCGIWSNDKKLKTQNKIKIYSTEDLLKNI
;
A
#
# COMPACT_ATOMS: atom_id res chain seq x y z
N MET A 1 -13.35 1.10 11.24
CA MET A 1 -12.68 1.01 9.92
C MET A 1 -13.72 1.29 8.84
N LYS A 2 -13.56 2.31 8.00
CA LYS A 2 -14.61 2.87 7.12
C LYS A 2 -15.27 1.84 6.17
N HIS A 3 -14.55 0.80 5.78
CA HIS A 3 -15.00 -0.19 4.78
C HIS A 3 -15.30 -1.58 5.36
N LYS A 4 -15.42 -1.71 6.68
CA LYS A 4 -15.58 -3.01 7.35
C LYS A 4 -16.78 -3.80 6.80
N ASP A 5 -17.96 -3.20 6.77
CA ASP A 5 -19.20 -3.88 6.37
C ASP A 5 -19.18 -4.30 4.90
N LEU A 6 -18.57 -3.47 4.04
CA LEU A 6 -18.36 -3.80 2.63
C LEU A 6 -17.45 -5.02 2.46
N ILE A 7 -16.37 -5.12 3.25
CA ILE A 7 -15.44 -6.25 3.20
C ILE A 7 -16.12 -7.53 3.69
N LEU A 8 -16.86 -7.47 4.79
CA LEU A 8 -17.62 -8.60 5.31
C LEU A 8 -18.63 -9.11 4.27
N GLY A 9 -19.42 -8.22 3.68
CA GLY A 9 -20.40 -8.58 2.65
C GLY A 9 -19.78 -9.19 1.39
N LYS A 10 -18.61 -8.70 0.96
CA LYS A 10 -17.90 -9.24 -0.22
C LYS A 10 -17.19 -10.57 0.03
N THR A 11 -16.88 -10.87 1.27
CA THR A 11 -16.06 -12.05 1.61
C THR A 11 -16.84 -13.15 2.31
N SER A 12 -18.12 -12.92 2.61
CA SER A 12 -18.98 -13.85 3.35
C SER A 12 -18.38 -14.30 4.68
N ARG A 13 -17.59 -13.42 5.31
CA ARG A 13 -16.91 -13.69 6.58
C ARG A 13 -17.70 -13.20 7.78
N THR A 14 -17.45 -13.81 8.93
CA THR A 14 -17.94 -13.31 10.21
C THR A 14 -17.11 -12.13 10.70
N ASN A 15 -17.64 -11.41 11.70
CA ASN A 15 -16.91 -10.33 12.37
C ASN A 15 -15.64 -10.84 13.05
N GLU A 16 -15.71 -12.04 13.63
CA GLU A 16 -14.63 -12.68 14.37
C GLU A 16 -13.48 -13.04 13.41
N GLU A 17 -13.79 -13.66 12.27
CA GLU A 17 -12.81 -13.98 11.22
C GLU A 17 -12.12 -12.72 10.69
N PHE A 18 -12.89 -11.65 10.47
CA PHE A 18 -12.32 -10.36 10.05
C PHE A 18 -11.32 -9.83 11.08
N ILE A 19 -11.66 -9.85 12.37
CA ILE A 19 -10.77 -9.38 13.44
C ILE A 19 -9.49 -10.23 13.48
N GLN A 20 -9.60 -11.56 13.39
CA GLN A 20 -8.45 -12.46 13.37
C GLN A 20 -7.50 -12.18 12.21
N ILE A 21 -8.03 -12.01 10.99
CA ILE A 21 -7.22 -11.65 9.81
C ILE A 21 -6.53 -10.30 10.01
N MET A 22 -7.24 -9.31 10.56
CA MET A 22 -6.66 -7.99 10.81
C MET A 22 -5.56 -8.02 11.87
N HIS A 23 -5.64 -8.91 12.87
CA HIS A 23 -4.55 -9.13 13.83
C HIS A 23 -3.35 -9.79 13.15
N ALA A 24 -3.57 -10.89 12.42
CA ALA A 24 -2.49 -11.57 11.69
C ALA A 24 -1.77 -10.65 10.71
N LEU A 25 -2.50 -9.74 10.04
CA LEU A 25 -1.89 -8.72 9.17
C LEU A 25 -1.00 -7.76 9.95
N LYS A 26 -1.43 -7.29 11.13
CA LYS A 26 -0.64 -6.37 11.96
C LYS A 26 0.63 -7.02 12.49
N ASP A 27 0.63 -8.34 12.68
CA ASP A 27 1.80 -9.07 13.15
C ASP A 27 2.91 -9.18 12.08
N VAL A 28 2.57 -9.02 10.80
CA VAL A 28 3.51 -9.17 9.67
C VAL A 28 3.80 -7.88 8.92
N ILE A 29 3.16 -6.76 9.26
CA ILE A 29 3.38 -5.47 8.62
C ILE A 29 3.84 -4.41 9.63
N ALA A 30 4.71 -3.50 9.17
CA ALA A 30 5.03 -2.29 9.92
C ALA A 30 4.12 -1.14 9.47
N ILE A 31 3.42 -0.52 10.42
CA ILE A 31 2.62 0.70 10.17
C ILE A 31 3.52 1.90 10.46
N ILE A 32 3.85 2.66 9.43
CA ILE A 32 4.72 3.84 9.53
C ILE A 32 3.86 5.11 9.68
N PRO A 33 4.06 5.91 10.74
CA PRO A 33 3.31 7.15 10.94
C PRO A 33 3.69 8.21 9.88
N LYS A 34 2.76 9.12 9.57
CA LYS A 34 2.90 10.08 8.46
C LYS A 34 4.11 11.01 8.62
N GLU A 35 4.42 11.33 9.86
CA GLU A 35 5.46 12.26 10.27
C GLU A 35 6.84 11.78 9.74
N GLU A 36 7.07 10.47 9.72
CA GLU A 36 8.32 9.83 9.28
C GLU A 36 8.68 10.09 7.81
N TYR A 37 7.67 10.24 6.96
CA TYR A 37 7.83 10.42 5.51
C TYR A 37 7.26 11.74 4.98
N SER A 38 6.72 12.59 5.87
CA SER A 38 6.12 13.89 5.53
C SER A 38 7.03 14.79 4.67
N LYS A 39 8.35 14.74 4.90
CA LYS A 39 9.35 15.51 4.14
C LYS A 39 9.42 15.15 2.65
N PHE A 40 8.97 13.96 2.26
CA PHE A 40 8.98 13.48 0.88
C PHE A 40 7.66 13.75 0.14
N MET A 41 6.63 14.28 0.80
CA MET A 41 5.30 14.48 0.20
C MET A 41 5.35 15.36 -1.05
N LYS A 42 6.08 16.48 -1.00
CA LYS A 42 6.23 17.40 -2.15
C LYS A 42 6.92 16.76 -3.34
N GLU A 43 7.85 15.84 -3.10
CA GLU A 43 8.54 15.11 -4.17
C GLU A 43 7.61 14.02 -4.73
N ALA A 44 6.93 13.28 -3.85
CA ALA A 44 5.97 12.26 -4.22
C ALA A 44 4.84 12.81 -5.11
N GLU A 45 4.32 14.01 -4.83
CA GLU A 45 3.29 14.67 -5.65
C GLU A 45 3.71 14.89 -7.12
N LYS A 46 5.01 15.09 -7.36
CA LYS A 46 5.55 15.31 -8.72
C LYS A 46 5.73 14.00 -9.49
N ILE A 47 5.83 12.89 -8.78
CA ILE A 47 6.18 11.58 -9.33
C ILE A 47 4.94 10.71 -9.51
N THR A 48 4.01 10.76 -8.55
CA THR A 48 2.83 9.90 -8.59
C THR A 48 1.92 10.28 -9.77
N PRO A 49 1.49 9.30 -10.59
CA PRO A 49 0.49 9.53 -11.62
C PRO A 49 -0.93 9.67 -11.03
N ASP A 50 -1.11 9.33 -9.75
CA ASP A 50 -2.36 9.52 -9.01
C ASP A 50 -2.13 10.25 -7.68
N LYS A 51 -2.80 11.39 -7.52
CA LYS A 51 -2.69 12.21 -6.30
C LYS A 51 -3.18 11.48 -5.05
N LYS A 52 -4.06 10.48 -5.19
CA LYS A 52 -4.55 9.68 -4.07
C LYS A 52 -3.48 8.75 -3.48
N ASP A 53 -2.46 8.43 -4.28
CA ASP A 53 -1.40 7.50 -3.90
C ASP A 53 -0.10 8.17 -3.43
N VAL A 54 -0.12 9.51 -3.30
CA VAL A 54 1.03 10.32 -2.89
C VAL A 54 1.73 9.81 -1.62
N LEU A 55 0.96 9.33 -0.64
CA LEU A 55 1.53 8.86 0.63
C LEU A 55 2.37 7.60 0.46
N TYR A 56 2.00 6.70 -0.46
CA TYR A 56 2.76 5.49 -0.75
C TYR A 56 4.07 5.83 -1.46
N PHE A 57 4.04 6.79 -2.38
CA PHE A 57 5.25 7.30 -3.04
C PHE A 57 6.19 7.99 -2.05
N ALA A 58 5.66 8.82 -1.14
CA ALA A 58 6.47 9.49 -0.13
C ALA A 58 7.15 8.50 0.82
N LEU A 59 6.42 7.46 1.24
CA LEU A 59 6.99 6.40 2.08
C LEU A 59 8.05 5.57 1.31
N ALA A 60 7.79 5.23 0.06
CA ALA A 60 8.75 4.50 -0.78
C ALA A 60 10.05 5.29 -1.02
N LEU A 61 9.95 6.62 -1.20
CA LEU A 61 11.13 7.50 -1.27
C LEU A 61 11.93 7.51 0.04
N LYS A 62 11.24 7.61 1.19
CA LYS A 62 11.86 7.56 2.53
C LYS A 62 12.61 6.24 2.76
N LEU A 63 11.99 5.12 2.42
CA LEU A 63 12.51 3.78 2.66
C LEU A 63 13.42 3.26 1.54
N ARG A 64 13.47 3.97 0.40
CA ARG A 64 14.18 3.57 -0.83
C ARG A 64 13.79 2.17 -1.30
N CYS A 65 12.49 1.87 -1.25
CA CYS A 65 11.93 0.58 -1.66
C CYS A 65 10.95 0.74 -2.84
N GLY A 66 10.56 -0.37 -3.44
CA GLY A 66 9.47 -0.38 -4.41
C GLY A 66 8.09 -0.42 -3.77
N ILE A 67 7.07 -0.14 -4.57
CA ILE A 67 5.66 -0.23 -4.16
C ILE A 67 5.08 -1.54 -4.71
N TRP A 68 4.39 -2.29 -3.86
CA TRP A 68 3.57 -3.41 -4.30
C TRP A 68 2.15 -2.93 -4.65
N SER A 69 1.78 -2.99 -5.93
CA SER A 69 0.45 -2.65 -6.39
C SER A 69 0.14 -3.29 -7.75
N ASN A 70 -1.09 -3.75 -7.93
CA ASN A 70 -1.60 -4.24 -9.21
C ASN A 70 -2.21 -3.10 -10.07
N ASP A 71 -2.19 -1.85 -9.59
CA ASP A 71 -2.63 -0.71 -10.39
C ASP A 71 -1.60 -0.38 -11.48
N LYS A 72 -1.99 -0.65 -12.73
CA LYS A 72 -1.17 -0.41 -13.92
C LYS A 72 -0.85 1.07 -14.11
N LYS A 73 -1.68 2.00 -13.63
CA LYS A 73 -1.44 3.44 -13.73
C LYS A 73 -0.15 3.84 -13.03
N LEU A 74 0.17 3.20 -11.89
CA LEU A 74 1.38 3.50 -11.13
C LEU A 74 2.67 3.12 -11.86
N LYS A 75 2.59 2.20 -12.85
CA LYS A 75 3.73 1.80 -13.70
C LYS A 75 4.08 2.83 -14.79
N THR A 76 3.31 3.92 -14.92
CA THR A 76 3.56 4.97 -15.93
C THR A 76 4.67 5.95 -15.54
N GLN A 77 5.03 6.01 -14.26
CA GLN A 77 6.22 6.73 -13.78
C GLN A 77 7.45 5.81 -13.71
N ASN A 78 8.66 6.39 -13.71
CA ASN A 78 9.92 5.66 -13.79
C ASN A 78 10.87 5.88 -12.59
N LYS A 79 10.42 6.53 -11.51
CA LYS A 79 11.24 6.86 -10.34
C LYS A 79 11.19 5.79 -9.25
N ILE A 80 10.05 5.12 -9.08
CA ILE A 80 9.85 4.08 -8.06
C ILE A 80 9.47 2.79 -8.76
N LYS A 81 10.14 1.70 -8.43
CA LYS A 81 9.80 0.38 -8.96
C LYS A 81 8.44 -0.05 -8.43
N ILE A 82 7.53 -0.42 -9.33
CA ILE A 82 6.22 -0.98 -8.98
C ILE A 82 6.23 -2.47 -9.27
N TYR A 83 5.90 -3.27 -8.27
CA TYR A 83 5.75 -4.71 -8.38
C TYR A 83 4.27 -5.07 -8.39
N SER A 84 3.83 -5.89 -9.35
CA SER A 84 2.57 -6.61 -9.23
C SER A 84 2.72 -7.78 -8.24
N THR A 85 1.60 -8.40 -7.89
CA THR A 85 1.62 -9.63 -7.09
C THR A 85 2.37 -10.75 -7.81
N GLU A 86 2.18 -10.87 -9.13
CA GLU A 86 2.89 -11.83 -9.96
C GLU A 86 4.40 -11.55 -9.99
N ASP A 87 4.80 -10.27 -10.02
CA ASP A 87 6.21 -9.87 -9.97
C ASP A 87 6.87 -10.31 -8.65
N LEU A 88 6.16 -10.22 -7.51
CA LEU A 88 6.67 -10.65 -6.22
C LEU A 88 6.75 -12.18 -6.08
N LEU A 89 5.72 -12.89 -6.54
CA LEU A 89 5.67 -14.36 -6.47
C LEU A 89 6.76 -15.04 -7.30
N LYS A 90 7.25 -14.41 -8.37
CA LYS A 90 8.39 -14.93 -9.16
C LYS A 90 9.73 -14.86 -8.43
N ASN A 91 9.81 -14.10 -7.34
CA ASN A 91 11.03 -13.88 -6.56
C ASN A 91 10.97 -14.57 -5.18
N ILE A 92 9.99 -15.45 -4.97
CA ILE A 92 9.87 -16.36 -3.82
C ILE A 92 10.20 -17.77 -4.32
#